data_AF-A0AAW1THL0-F1
#
_entry.id   AF-A0AAW1THL0-F1
#
_cell.length_a   1.000
_cell.length_b   1.000
_cell.length_c   1.000
_cell.angle_alpha   90.00
_cell.angle_beta   90.00
_cell.angle_gamma   90.00
#
_symmetry.space_group_name_H-M   'P 1'
#
loop_
_entity.id
_entity.type
_entity.pdbx_description
1 polymer ?
#
loop_
_entity_poly.entity_id
_entity_poly.type
_entity_poly.pdbx_seq_one_letter_code
_entity_poly.pdbx_strand_id
1 'polypeptide(L)'
;MQHQQGPVSSPEQHRGFRRPALDSKAIQSLPTILTIARICSIPVLMALWYSPLQNVPSMCTGIFAAAAFTDWLDGYLARRLKASSDFGAFLDPVADKLMVAAVLILLSSQPLAAGPFLGNAWLLPFLSTAIIGREITMSALREWAASLGPEAYKSVAVSSWGKWKTATQMISLSLLLLSCRGGEGALIYYSAATGPPLLCIAAFLTLWSLKNYIQALWKYLNSKMTLVLDQMLARWLSAKDAGSGCITQKRRLLQPSSGVVPAAQATSRSCQAKLHALRVQAVAQSTENAAGLAADTRHAPKIAFHGVHHIGILCKDLQKSLHFYQDILGLDMNPDRPNDKLPYDGAWLWIGPEMIHLMVLPNPDPMDGRPEHGGRDRHACLGVASIQPLQQRLDAAQVPYTASKSGRAAIFFRDPDQNVLECVEAQPWR
;
A
#
# COMPACT_ATOMS: atom_id res chain seq x y z
N MET A 1 -50.62 -38.14 3.01
CA MET A 1 -49.57 -39.18 2.88
C MET A 1 -48.70 -38.83 1.69
N GLN A 2 -47.40 -39.13 1.77
CA GLN A 2 -46.40 -39.32 0.69
C GLN A 2 -46.27 -38.20 -0.39
N HIS A 3 -45.12 -37.52 -0.51
CA HIS A 3 -43.80 -37.95 -1.05
C HIS A 3 -43.72 -38.09 -2.59
N GLN A 4 -42.85 -37.25 -3.18
CA GLN A 4 -41.92 -37.44 -4.34
C GLN A 4 -41.93 -36.16 -5.21
N GLN A 5 -40.93 -35.27 -5.11
CA GLN A 5 -39.54 -35.35 -5.61
C GLN A 5 -39.40 -35.22 -7.13
N GLY A 6 -39.02 -34.00 -7.57
CA GLY A 6 -38.33 -33.71 -8.83
C GLY A 6 -36.91 -33.18 -8.55
N PRO A 7 -35.98 -33.19 -9.52
CA PRO A 7 -34.56 -33.45 -9.19
C PRO A 7 -33.69 -32.23 -8.84
N VAL A 8 -32.96 -32.38 -7.73
CA VAL A 8 -31.49 -32.22 -7.58
C VAL A 8 -30.82 -30.99 -8.20
N SER A 9 -30.72 -29.94 -7.37
CA SER A 9 -29.56 -29.06 -7.12
C SER A 9 -28.46 -28.81 -8.18
N SER A 10 -28.20 -27.52 -8.43
CA SER A 10 -26.87 -26.97 -8.74
C SER A 10 -26.42 -26.02 -7.60
N PRO A 11 -25.23 -26.18 -6.99
CA PRO A 11 -24.79 -25.33 -5.88
C PRO A 11 -23.88 -24.18 -6.34
N GLU A 12 -24.35 -22.93 -6.23
CA GLU A 12 -23.46 -21.76 -6.30
C GLU A 12 -22.71 -21.55 -4.97
N GLN A 13 -21.43 -21.22 -5.08
CA GLN A 13 -20.46 -21.40 -3.98
C GLN A 13 -20.20 -20.12 -3.19
N HIS A 14 -20.35 -20.21 -1.86
CA HIS A 14 -19.78 -19.26 -0.92
C HIS A 14 -18.28 -19.02 -1.18
N ARG A 15 -17.86 -17.76 -1.28
CA ARG A 15 -16.46 -17.33 -1.13
C ARG A 15 -16.20 -16.77 0.27
N GLY A 16 -16.21 -17.66 1.26
CA GLY A 16 -15.47 -17.38 2.50
C GLY A 16 -13.97 -17.27 2.21
N PHE A 17 -13.22 -16.58 3.09
CA PHE A 17 -11.77 -16.44 2.97
C PHE A 17 -11.09 -17.82 3.11
N ARG A 18 -10.93 -18.53 1.99
CA ARG A 18 -10.26 -19.82 1.95
C ARG A 18 -8.82 -19.62 2.38
N ARG A 19 -8.36 -20.44 3.35
CA ARG A 19 -6.96 -20.88 3.35
C ARG A 19 -6.65 -21.34 1.92
N PRO A 20 -5.50 -21.01 1.30
CA PRO A 20 -5.20 -21.43 -0.06
C PRO A 20 -5.02 -22.95 -0.12
N ALA A 21 -6.15 -23.67 -0.17
CA ALA A 21 -6.20 -24.98 -0.77
C ALA A 21 -5.76 -24.78 -2.21
N LEU A 22 -4.59 -25.34 -2.54
CA LEU A 22 -4.03 -25.31 -3.89
C LEU A 22 -5.10 -25.86 -4.84
N ASP A 23 -5.78 -24.97 -5.56
CA ASP A 23 -6.79 -25.38 -6.51
C ASP A 23 -6.07 -26.19 -7.60
N SER A 24 -6.52 -27.43 -7.80
CA SER A 24 -6.07 -28.29 -8.88
C SER A 24 -6.06 -27.56 -10.24
N LYS A 25 -7.02 -26.64 -10.47
CA LYS A 25 -7.08 -25.82 -11.69
C LYS A 25 -6.04 -24.70 -11.74
N ALA A 26 -5.61 -24.16 -10.59
CA ALA A 26 -4.52 -23.18 -10.55
C ALA A 26 -3.18 -23.84 -10.94
N ILE A 27 -2.93 -25.06 -10.46
CA ILE A 27 -1.77 -25.87 -10.84
C ILE A 27 -1.84 -26.26 -12.32
N GLN A 28 -3.02 -26.56 -12.87
CA GLN A 28 -3.20 -26.98 -14.26
C GLN A 28 -2.96 -25.88 -15.32
N SER A 29 -2.77 -24.62 -14.92
CA SER A 29 -2.42 -23.57 -15.89
C SER A 29 -0.96 -23.71 -16.34
N LEU A 30 -0.73 -23.80 -17.66
CA LEU A 30 0.60 -23.98 -18.25
C LEU A 30 1.67 -22.98 -17.71
N PRO A 31 1.38 -21.67 -17.52
CA PRO A 31 2.31 -20.74 -16.89
C PRO A 31 2.73 -21.18 -15.48
N THR A 32 1.78 -21.55 -14.61
CA THR A 32 2.08 -21.98 -13.23
C THR A 32 2.94 -23.24 -13.18
N ILE A 33 2.75 -24.19 -14.11
CA ILE A 33 3.62 -25.39 -14.21
C ILE A 33 5.06 -24.98 -14.56
N LEU A 34 5.26 -24.05 -15.49
CA LEU A 34 6.59 -23.55 -15.87
C LEU A 34 7.30 -22.84 -14.70
N THR A 35 6.56 -22.02 -13.94
CA THR A 35 7.10 -21.32 -12.76
C THR A 35 7.47 -22.28 -11.63
N ILE A 36 6.64 -23.30 -11.36
CA ILE A 36 6.98 -24.36 -10.40
C ILE A 36 8.22 -25.14 -10.87
N ALA A 37 8.30 -25.49 -12.16
CA ALA A 37 9.46 -26.16 -12.73
C ALA A 37 10.75 -25.32 -12.59
N ARG A 38 10.65 -23.99 -12.78
CA ARG A 38 11.76 -23.03 -12.55
C ARG A 38 12.26 -23.11 -11.10
N ILE A 39 11.35 -23.10 -10.11
CA ILE A 39 11.72 -23.24 -8.68
C ILE A 39 12.35 -24.61 -8.41
N CYS A 40 11.73 -25.70 -8.89
CA CYS A 40 12.26 -27.06 -8.72
C CYS A 40 13.62 -27.28 -9.41
N SER A 41 13.96 -26.50 -10.44
CA SER A 41 15.27 -26.56 -11.09
C SER A 41 16.40 -25.95 -10.27
N ILE A 42 16.12 -25.13 -9.24
CA ILE A 42 17.15 -24.54 -8.36
C ILE A 42 17.88 -25.63 -7.55
N PRO A 43 17.21 -26.54 -6.81
CA PRO A 43 17.87 -27.71 -6.20
C PRO A 43 18.66 -28.58 -7.18
N VAL A 44 18.16 -28.76 -8.41
CA VAL A 44 18.85 -29.55 -9.45
C VAL A 44 20.14 -28.86 -9.89
N LEU A 45 20.11 -27.54 -10.09
CA LEU A 45 21.28 -26.73 -10.43
C LEU A 45 22.32 -26.77 -9.29
N MET A 46 21.88 -26.68 -8.03
CA MET A 46 22.77 -26.84 -6.87
C MET A 46 23.40 -28.25 -6.80
N ALA A 47 22.62 -29.31 -7.02
CA ALA A 47 23.12 -30.68 -7.02
C ALA A 47 24.14 -30.93 -8.16
N LEU A 48 23.89 -30.40 -9.35
CA LEU A 48 24.83 -30.44 -10.47
C LEU A 48 26.10 -29.64 -10.19
N TRP A 49 25.99 -28.46 -9.58
CA TRP A 49 27.13 -27.61 -9.25
C TRP A 49 28.20 -28.32 -8.41
N TYR A 50 27.78 -29.15 -7.44
CA TYR A 50 28.68 -29.95 -6.59
C TYR A 50 28.95 -31.37 -7.13
N SER A 51 28.39 -31.75 -8.28
CA SER A 51 28.55 -33.08 -8.87
C SER A 51 29.92 -33.27 -9.55
N PRO A 52 30.56 -34.47 -9.47
CA PRO A 52 31.82 -34.75 -10.16
C PRO A 52 31.70 -34.91 -11.68
N LEU A 53 30.52 -34.70 -12.28
CA LEU A 53 30.31 -34.77 -13.73
C LEU A 53 31.18 -33.75 -14.49
N GLN A 54 31.66 -34.14 -15.67
CA GLN A 54 32.59 -33.34 -16.48
C GLN A 54 31.90 -32.13 -17.15
N ASN A 55 30.65 -32.28 -17.61
CA ASN A 55 29.92 -31.26 -18.38
C ASN A 55 29.08 -30.29 -17.53
N VAL A 56 29.33 -30.20 -16.21
CA VAL A 56 28.54 -29.37 -15.27
C VAL A 56 28.37 -27.91 -15.71
N PRO A 57 29.41 -27.18 -16.19
CA PRO A 57 29.24 -25.78 -16.61
C PRO A 57 28.17 -25.63 -17.71
N SER A 58 28.26 -26.45 -18.76
CA SER A 58 27.28 -26.45 -19.87
C SER A 58 25.89 -26.88 -19.43
N MET A 59 25.77 -27.85 -18.51
CA MET A 59 24.47 -28.28 -17.96
C MET A 59 23.81 -27.19 -17.12
N CYS A 60 24.58 -26.53 -16.24
CA CYS A 60 24.09 -25.42 -15.41
C CYS A 60 23.68 -24.22 -16.26
N THR A 61 24.49 -23.82 -17.26
CA THR A 61 24.12 -22.78 -18.23
C THR A 61 22.87 -23.18 -19.02
N GLY A 62 22.74 -24.44 -19.44
CA GLY A 62 21.56 -24.94 -20.15
C GLY A 62 20.27 -24.84 -19.32
N ILE A 63 20.32 -25.26 -18.05
CA ILE A 63 19.19 -25.13 -17.11
C ILE A 63 18.83 -23.66 -16.88
N PHE A 64 19.82 -22.81 -16.64
CA PHE A 64 19.60 -21.38 -16.43
C PHE A 64 19.03 -20.68 -17.67
N ALA A 65 19.54 -21.00 -18.87
CA ALA A 65 19.02 -20.48 -20.13
C ALA A 65 17.58 -20.95 -20.41
N ALA A 66 17.26 -22.22 -20.13
CA ALA A 66 15.90 -22.73 -20.23
C ALA A 66 14.95 -22.08 -19.21
N ALA A 67 15.40 -21.86 -17.97
CA ALA A 67 14.66 -21.13 -16.94
C ALA A 67 14.36 -19.69 -17.37
N ALA A 68 15.34 -18.98 -17.95
CA ALA A 68 15.19 -17.62 -18.47
C ALA A 68 14.28 -17.55 -19.72
N PHE A 69 14.38 -18.54 -20.61
CA PHE A 69 13.53 -18.61 -21.80
C PHE A 69 12.06 -18.91 -21.44
N THR A 70 11.83 -19.80 -20.47
CA THR A 70 10.46 -20.07 -19.99
C THR A 70 9.83 -18.86 -19.30
N ASP A 71 10.61 -18.01 -18.62
CA ASP A 71 10.13 -16.74 -18.00
C ASP A 71 9.68 -15.71 -19.04
N TRP A 72 10.43 -15.59 -20.14
CA TRP A 72 9.98 -14.78 -21.27
C TRP A 72 8.73 -15.37 -21.95
N LEU A 73 8.65 -16.69 -22.05
CA LEU A 73 7.56 -17.41 -22.70
C LEU A 73 6.26 -17.39 -21.87
N ASP A 74 6.31 -17.59 -20.55
CA ASP A 74 5.13 -17.58 -19.68
C ASP A 74 4.48 -16.18 -19.69
N GLY A 75 5.27 -15.11 -19.58
CA GLY A 75 4.80 -13.73 -19.72
C GLY A 75 4.26 -13.41 -21.13
N TYR A 76 4.78 -14.05 -22.19
CA TYR A 76 4.21 -13.95 -23.53
C TYR A 76 2.86 -14.67 -23.65
N LEU A 77 2.76 -15.89 -23.12
CA LEU A 77 1.56 -16.71 -23.14
C LEU A 77 0.44 -16.10 -22.29
N ALA A 78 0.74 -15.58 -21.10
CA ALA A 78 -0.23 -14.88 -20.24
C ALA A 78 -0.90 -13.70 -20.98
N ARG A 79 -0.12 -12.89 -21.71
CA ARG A 79 -0.63 -11.78 -22.53
C ARG A 79 -1.49 -12.24 -23.72
N ARG A 80 -1.22 -13.43 -24.28
CA ARG A 80 -1.92 -13.97 -25.46
C ARG A 80 -3.19 -14.77 -25.12
N LEU A 81 -3.15 -15.54 -24.03
CA LEU A 81 -4.16 -16.55 -23.72
C LEU A 81 -5.23 -16.08 -22.71
N LYS A 82 -5.03 -14.94 -22.03
CA LYS A 82 -5.88 -14.45 -20.91
C LYS A 82 -6.05 -15.47 -19.76
N ALA A 83 -5.21 -16.51 -19.74
CA ALA A 83 -5.28 -17.63 -18.80
C ALA A 83 -4.09 -17.56 -17.82
N SER A 84 -4.17 -16.61 -16.89
CA SER A 84 -3.24 -16.45 -15.77
C SER A 84 -3.95 -16.77 -14.46
N SER A 85 -3.34 -17.60 -13.60
CA SER A 85 -3.84 -17.82 -12.24
C SER A 85 -3.27 -16.76 -11.29
N ASP A 86 -4.05 -16.34 -10.29
CA ASP A 86 -3.60 -15.37 -9.27
C ASP A 86 -2.37 -15.90 -8.50
N PHE A 87 -2.31 -17.22 -8.29
CA PHE A 87 -1.19 -17.89 -7.65
C PHE A 87 0.08 -17.87 -8.52
N GLY A 88 -0.03 -18.12 -9.83
CA GLY A 88 1.08 -17.99 -10.77
C GLY A 88 1.62 -16.57 -10.80
N ALA A 89 0.74 -15.58 -10.99
CA ALA A 89 1.13 -14.16 -11.03
C ALA A 89 1.83 -13.66 -9.75
N PHE A 90 1.55 -14.26 -8.59
CA PHE A 90 2.30 -14.03 -7.35
C PHE A 90 3.66 -14.75 -7.32
N LEU A 91 3.73 -15.98 -7.86
CA LEU A 91 4.91 -16.84 -7.81
C LEU A 91 5.99 -16.45 -8.83
N ASP A 92 5.62 -15.96 -10.01
CA ASP A 92 6.58 -15.63 -11.09
C ASP A 92 7.66 -14.63 -10.64
N PRO A 93 7.32 -13.47 -10.00
CA PRO A 93 8.31 -12.50 -9.52
C PRO A 93 9.14 -12.96 -8.32
N VAL A 94 8.80 -14.11 -7.73
CA VAL A 94 9.57 -14.78 -6.67
C VAL A 94 10.53 -15.78 -7.30
N ALA A 95 10.06 -16.60 -8.24
CA ALA A 95 10.85 -17.61 -8.94
C ALA A 95 12.06 -17.00 -9.69
N ASP A 96 11.86 -15.91 -10.43
CA ASP A 96 12.93 -15.15 -11.12
C ASP A 96 14.07 -14.76 -10.14
N LYS A 97 13.71 -14.06 -9.07
CA LYS A 97 14.67 -13.58 -8.06
C LYS A 97 15.40 -14.71 -7.35
N LEU A 98 14.71 -15.82 -7.02
CA LEU A 98 15.31 -16.98 -6.38
C LEU A 98 16.32 -17.68 -7.29
N MET A 99 15.99 -17.86 -8.58
CA MET A 99 16.90 -18.46 -9.56
C MET A 99 18.17 -17.62 -9.73
N VAL A 100 18.00 -16.31 -9.94
CA VAL A 100 19.09 -15.34 -10.06
C VAL A 100 19.97 -15.32 -8.80
N ALA A 101 19.37 -15.27 -7.61
CA ALA A 101 20.11 -15.22 -6.35
C ALA A 101 20.89 -16.52 -6.11
N ALA A 102 20.30 -17.69 -6.38
CA ALA A 102 20.99 -18.97 -6.26
C ALA A 102 22.22 -19.05 -7.16
N VAL A 103 22.10 -18.64 -8.43
CA VAL A 103 23.24 -18.61 -9.36
C VAL A 103 24.33 -17.63 -8.91
N LEU A 104 23.97 -16.42 -8.45
CA LEU A 104 24.92 -15.44 -7.90
C LEU A 104 25.68 -16.00 -6.68
N ILE A 105 24.99 -16.70 -5.78
CA ILE A 105 25.60 -17.33 -4.60
C ILE A 105 26.56 -18.46 -5.02
N LEU A 106 26.16 -19.33 -5.95
CA LEU A 106 27.00 -20.41 -6.44
C LEU A 106 28.26 -19.87 -7.15
N LEU A 107 28.11 -18.89 -8.04
CA LEU A 107 29.24 -18.21 -8.69
C LEU A 107 30.19 -17.54 -7.68
N SER A 108 29.67 -17.06 -6.55
CA SER A 108 30.48 -16.50 -5.45
C SER A 108 31.26 -17.55 -4.65
N SER A 109 31.00 -18.85 -4.86
CA SER A 109 31.71 -19.96 -4.20
C SER A 109 32.98 -20.41 -4.93
N GLN A 110 33.30 -19.86 -6.10
CA GLN A 110 34.45 -20.25 -6.92
C GLN A 110 35.25 -19.01 -7.38
N PRO A 111 36.58 -19.12 -7.54
CA PRO A 111 37.40 -18.04 -8.09
C PRO A 111 37.13 -17.84 -9.58
N LEU A 112 37.43 -16.64 -10.09
CA LEU A 112 37.36 -16.34 -11.52
C LEU A 112 38.41 -17.14 -12.30
N ALA A 113 37.99 -17.84 -13.36
CA ALA A 113 38.85 -18.73 -14.14
C ALA A 113 39.84 -18.00 -15.08
N ALA A 114 39.46 -16.83 -15.61
CA ALA A 114 40.31 -15.99 -16.46
C ALA A 114 39.77 -14.55 -16.53
N GLY A 115 40.48 -13.67 -17.25
CA GLY A 115 40.00 -12.32 -17.58
C GLY A 115 40.64 -11.19 -16.76
N PRO A 116 40.20 -9.93 -16.98
CA PRO A 116 40.82 -8.74 -16.40
C PRO A 116 40.67 -8.61 -14.88
N PHE A 117 39.83 -9.45 -14.27
CA PHE A 117 39.59 -9.48 -12.82
C PHE A 117 40.15 -10.73 -12.13
N LEU A 118 40.96 -11.54 -12.82
CA LEU A 118 41.63 -12.71 -12.25
C LEU A 118 42.34 -12.37 -10.93
N GLY A 119 42.23 -13.25 -9.92
CA GLY A 119 42.75 -13.03 -8.57
C GLY A 119 41.84 -12.24 -7.62
N ASN A 120 40.83 -11.51 -8.11
CA ASN A 120 39.90 -10.75 -7.26
C ASN A 120 38.75 -11.61 -6.72
N ALA A 121 39.05 -12.53 -5.80
CA ALA A 121 38.07 -13.43 -5.19
C ALA A 121 36.89 -12.72 -4.49
N TRP A 122 37.08 -11.46 -4.06
CA TRP A 122 36.05 -10.62 -3.44
C TRP A 122 35.02 -10.07 -4.43
N LEU A 123 35.31 -10.04 -5.74
CA LEU A 123 34.49 -9.32 -6.71
C LEU A 123 33.09 -9.93 -6.89
N LEU A 124 33.01 -11.25 -7.12
CA LEU A 124 31.71 -11.92 -7.31
C LEU A 124 30.83 -11.88 -6.04
N PRO A 125 31.33 -12.17 -4.82
CA PRO A 125 30.56 -12.00 -3.59
C PRO A 125 30.04 -10.56 -3.40
N PHE A 126 30.87 -9.55 -3.68
CA PHE A 126 30.48 -8.14 -3.54
C PHE A 126 29.37 -7.73 -4.52
N LEU A 127 29.53 -8.07 -5.81
CA LEU A 127 28.54 -7.79 -6.84
C LEU A 127 27.22 -8.55 -6.58
N SER A 128 27.31 -9.81 -6.17
CA SER A 128 26.15 -10.63 -5.79
C SER A 128 25.38 -10.02 -4.62
N THR A 129 26.08 -9.59 -3.57
CA THR A 129 25.48 -8.93 -2.41
C THR A 129 24.78 -7.62 -2.81
N ALA A 130 25.40 -6.81 -3.66
CA ALA A 130 24.82 -5.55 -4.16
C ALA A 130 23.56 -5.78 -5.02
N ILE A 131 23.56 -6.79 -5.90
CA ILE A 131 22.42 -7.13 -6.76
C ILE A 131 21.27 -7.70 -5.92
N ILE A 132 21.53 -8.72 -5.09
CA ILE A 132 20.52 -9.36 -4.25
C ILE A 132 19.92 -8.36 -3.25
N GLY A 133 20.76 -7.61 -2.54
CA GLY A 133 20.33 -6.58 -1.60
C GLY A 133 19.44 -5.51 -2.24
N ARG A 134 19.75 -5.12 -3.49
CA ARG A 134 18.89 -4.21 -4.26
C ARG A 134 17.56 -4.85 -4.62
N GLU A 135 17.52 -6.10 -5.09
CA GLU A 135 16.24 -6.74 -5.47
C GLU A 135 15.31 -6.94 -4.26
N ILE A 136 15.86 -7.25 -3.08
CA ILE A 136 15.12 -7.26 -1.82
C ILE A 136 14.60 -5.85 -1.50
N THR A 137 15.49 -4.84 -1.51
CA THR A 137 15.14 -3.44 -1.23
C THR A 137 14.02 -2.94 -2.14
N MET A 138 14.08 -3.23 -3.44
CA MET A 138 13.05 -2.82 -4.40
C MET A 138 11.74 -3.58 -4.28
N SER A 139 11.75 -4.78 -3.69
CA SER A 139 10.52 -5.51 -3.38
C SER A 139 9.80 -4.84 -2.22
N ALA A 140 10.50 -4.60 -1.11
CA ALA A 140 9.97 -3.88 0.06
C ALA A 140 9.56 -2.43 -0.28
N LEU A 141 10.35 -1.71 -1.08
CA LEU A 141 10.04 -0.34 -1.50
C LEU A 141 8.73 -0.25 -2.29
N ARG A 142 8.44 -1.25 -3.15
CA ARG A 142 7.21 -1.29 -3.94
C ARG A 142 5.98 -1.67 -3.13
N GLU A 143 6.13 -2.60 -2.19
CA GLU A 143 5.08 -2.97 -1.25
C GLU A 143 4.69 -1.79 -0.35
N TRP A 144 5.69 -1.11 0.23
CA TRP A 144 5.46 0.09 1.02
C TRP A 144 4.85 1.22 0.18
N ALA A 145 5.37 1.48 -1.04
CA ALA A 145 4.76 2.46 -1.94
C ALA A 145 3.33 2.11 -2.37
N ALA A 146 2.96 0.82 -2.42
CA ALA A 146 1.58 0.40 -2.65
C ALA A 146 0.68 0.74 -1.45
N SER A 147 1.15 0.55 -0.21
CA SER A 147 0.40 0.94 1.01
C SER A 147 0.20 2.46 1.15
N LEU A 148 1.08 3.28 0.57
CA LEU A 148 0.95 4.75 0.51
C LEU A 148 -0.04 5.23 -0.58
N GLY A 149 -0.62 4.30 -1.35
CA GLY A 149 -1.65 4.57 -2.35
C GLY A 149 -1.16 4.66 -3.81
N PRO A 150 -2.10 4.79 -4.77
CA PRO A 150 -1.80 4.58 -6.19
C PRO A 150 -0.77 5.55 -6.81
N GLU A 151 -0.66 6.77 -6.30
CA GLU A 151 0.31 7.76 -6.78
C GLU A 151 1.73 7.45 -6.32
N ALA A 152 1.90 7.04 -5.05
CA ALA A 152 3.18 6.58 -4.52
C ALA A 152 3.68 5.36 -5.30
N TYR A 153 2.81 4.38 -5.53
CA TYR A 153 3.11 3.20 -6.35
C TYR A 153 3.55 3.55 -7.78
N LYS A 154 2.84 4.48 -8.45
CA LYS A 154 3.23 4.97 -9.79
C LYS A 154 4.62 5.61 -9.81
N SER A 155 5.06 6.27 -8.73
CA SER A 155 6.41 6.85 -8.65
C SER A 155 7.54 5.81 -8.66
N VAL A 156 7.26 4.56 -8.29
CA VAL A 156 8.22 3.43 -8.30
C VAL A 156 7.95 2.38 -9.41
N ALA A 157 7.12 2.75 -10.39
CA ALA A 157 6.78 1.93 -11.55
C ALA A 157 8.00 1.66 -12.45
N VAL A 158 8.02 0.50 -13.13
CA VAL A 158 9.20 -0.02 -13.85
C VAL A 158 9.74 0.96 -14.90
N SER A 159 10.94 1.49 -14.67
CA SER A 159 11.67 2.32 -15.63
C SER A 159 12.36 1.48 -16.71
N SER A 160 12.59 2.05 -17.89
CA SER A 160 13.25 1.39 -19.03
C SER A 160 14.66 0.87 -18.71
N TRP A 161 15.37 1.52 -17.79
CA TRP A 161 16.65 1.05 -17.24
C TRP A 161 16.57 -0.35 -16.61
N GLY A 162 15.39 -0.71 -16.07
CA GLY A 162 15.12 -2.05 -15.53
C GLY A 162 15.11 -3.16 -16.58
N LYS A 163 14.93 -2.86 -17.87
CA LYS A 163 15.04 -3.86 -18.95
C LYS A 163 16.51 -4.14 -19.27
N TRP A 164 17.30 -3.08 -19.43
CA TRP A 164 18.73 -3.17 -19.73
C TRP A 164 19.52 -3.84 -18.60
N LYS A 165 19.22 -3.56 -17.31
CA LYS A 165 19.89 -4.25 -16.20
C LYS A 165 19.71 -5.77 -16.30
N THR A 166 18.48 -6.23 -16.57
CA THR A 166 18.14 -7.67 -16.57
C THR A 166 18.76 -8.36 -17.77
N ALA A 167 18.70 -7.76 -18.97
CA ALA A 167 19.35 -8.31 -20.16
C ALA A 167 20.87 -8.52 -19.93
N THR A 168 21.57 -7.47 -19.48
CA THR A 168 23.02 -7.55 -19.19
C THR A 168 23.35 -8.58 -18.10
N GLN A 169 22.51 -8.65 -17.06
CA GLN A 169 22.67 -9.61 -15.96
C GLN A 169 22.49 -11.06 -16.43
N MET A 170 21.42 -11.39 -17.16
CA MET A 170 21.17 -12.77 -17.61
C MET A 170 22.25 -13.25 -18.58
N ILE A 171 22.76 -12.38 -19.46
CA ILE A 171 23.90 -12.67 -20.33
C ILE A 171 25.16 -12.94 -19.49
N SER A 172 25.48 -12.04 -18.55
CA SER A 172 26.63 -12.18 -17.64
C SER A 172 26.60 -13.49 -16.87
N LEU A 173 25.48 -13.83 -16.24
CA LEU A 173 25.33 -15.06 -15.45
C LEU A 173 25.46 -16.31 -16.33
N SER A 174 24.93 -16.30 -17.56
CA SER A 174 25.07 -17.42 -18.50
C SER A 174 26.53 -17.67 -18.90
N LEU A 175 27.30 -16.61 -19.16
CA LEU A 175 28.73 -16.68 -19.48
C LEU A 175 29.56 -17.12 -18.27
N LEU A 176 29.27 -16.58 -17.08
CA LEU A 176 29.95 -16.95 -15.84
C LEU A 176 29.71 -18.43 -15.50
N LEU A 177 28.46 -18.91 -15.59
CA LEU A 177 28.14 -20.33 -15.41
C LEU A 177 28.88 -21.24 -16.40
N LEU A 178 29.02 -20.81 -17.66
CA LEU A 178 29.68 -21.59 -18.71
C LEU A 178 31.19 -21.73 -18.48
N SER A 179 31.78 -20.76 -17.77
CA SER A 179 33.21 -20.71 -17.44
C SER A 179 33.56 -21.17 -16.02
N CYS A 180 32.59 -21.60 -15.21
CA CYS A 180 32.71 -21.62 -13.75
C CYS A 180 33.75 -22.60 -13.17
N ARG A 181 34.11 -23.66 -13.90
CA ARG A 181 35.14 -24.64 -13.49
C ARG A 181 36.49 -24.44 -14.20
N GLY A 182 36.62 -23.37 -15.00
CA GLY A 182 37.67 -23.28 -16.00
C GLY A 182 37.54 -24.36 -17.09
N GLY A 183 38.51 -24.40 -17.99
CA GLY A 183 38.54 -25.35 -19.11
C GLY A 183 39.30 -24.77 -20.30
N GLU A 184 39.67 -25.65 -21.23
CA GLU A 184 40.39 -25.27 -22.44
C GLU A 184 39.43 -24.87 -23.57
N GLY A 185 39.84 -23.91 -24.40
CA GLY A 185 39.10 -23.47 -25.58
C GLY A 185 38.65 -22.01 -25.54
N ALA A 186 38.63 -21.38 -26.71
CA ALA A 186 38.36 -19.95 -26.87
C ALA A 186 37.00 -19.50 -26.29
N LEU A 187 35.97 -20.33 -26.43
CA LEU A 187 34.62 -20.02 -25.94
C LEU A 187 34.54 -19.93 -24.41
N ILE A 188 35.25 -20.80 -23.68
CA ILE A 188 35.36 -20.74 -22.21
C ILE A 188 36.16 -19.49 -21.80
N TYR A 189 37.29 -19.23 -22.47
CA TYR A 189 38.14 -18.07 -22.22
C TYR A 189 37.39 -16.74 -22.42
N TYR A 190 36.71 -16.54 -23.54
CA TYR A 190 35.94 -15.32 -23.79
C TYR A 190 34.75 -15.17 -22.82
N SER A 191 34.11 -16.27 -22.42
CA SER A 191 33.03 -16.24 -21.41
C SER A 191 33.56 -15.80 -20.05
N ALA A 192 34.70 -16.34 -19.61
CA ALA A 192 35.37 -15.94 -18.37
C ALA A 192 35.85 -14.47 -18.42
N ALA A 193 36.36 -14.01 -19.56
CA ALA A 193 36.87 -12.66 -19.72
C ALA A 193 35.77 -11.58 -19.77
N THR A 194 34.60 -11.89 -20.34
CA THR A 194 33.50 -10.92 -20.56
C THR A 194 32.39 -10.99 -19.52
N GLY A 195 32.18 -12.14 -18.88
CA GLY A 195 31.18 -12.35 -17.83
C GLY A 195 31.28 -11.35 -16.66
N PRO A 196 32.44 -11.19 -16.00
CA PRO A 196 32.60 -10.28 -14.87
C PRO A 196 32.45 -8.78 -15.23
N PRO A 197 33.04 -8.25 -16.33
CA PRO A 197 32.74 -6.89 -16.79
C PRO A 197 31.24 -6.63 -17.00
N LEU A 198 30.51 -7.58 -17.60
CA LEU A 198 29.06 -7.47 -17.77
C LEU A 198 28.33 -7.49 -16.41
N LEU A 199 28.81 -8.26 -15.42
CA LEU A 199 28.24 -8.25 -14.07
C LEU A 199 28.44 -6.90 -13.38
N CYS A 200 29.62 -6.28 -13.53
CA CYS A 200 29.90 -4.93 -13.04
C CYS A 200 28.94 -3.90 -13.66
N ILE A 201 28.69 -3.98 -14.97
CA ILE A 201 27.73 -3.11 -15.68
C ILE A 201 26.30 -3.38 -15.16
N ALA A 202 25.90 -4.64 -15.00
CA ALA A 202 24.60 -5.01 -14.45
C ALA A 202 24.41 -4.47 -13.02
N ALA A 203 25.41 -4.59 -12.15
CA ALA A 203 25.39 -4.05 -10.80
C ALA A 203 25.30 -2.51 -10.79
N PHE A 204 26.06 -1.83 -11.65
CA PHE A 204 25.99 -0.37 -11.81
C PHE A 204 24.58 0.08 -12.24
N LEU A 205 24.01 -0.52 -13.29
CA LEU A 205 22.63 -0.24 -13.74
C LEU A 205 21.60 -0.53 -12.64
N THR A 206 21.83 -1.57 -11.85
CA THR A 206 20.99 -2.01 -10.74
C THR A 206 20.96 -0.98 -9.61
N LEU A 207 22.12 -0.47 -9.19
CA LEU A 207 22.25 0.60 -8.19
C LEU A 207 21.78 1.96 -8.71
N TRP A 208 22.09 2.31 -9.97
CA TRP A 208 21.62 3.54 -10.61
C TRP A 208 20.10 3.60 -10.67
N SER A 209 19.46 2.47 -11.03
CA SER A 209 18.00 2.39 -11.02
C SER A 209 17.42 2.58 -9.60
N LEU A 210 18.03 1.98 -8.57
CA LEU A 210 17.60 2.14 -7.16
C LEU A 210 17.65 3.60 -6.72
N LYS A 211 18.75 4.31 -7.02
CA LYS A 211 18.88 5.76 -6.76
C LYS A 211 17.73 6.54 -7.39
N ASN A 212 17.39 6.26 -8.64
CA ASN A 212 16.31 6.96 -9.34
C ASN A 212 14.93 6.68 -8.71
N TYR A 213 14.66 5.44 -8.28
CA TYR A 213 13.43 5.09 -7.57
C TYR A 213 13.31 5.79 -6.21
N ILE A 214 14.39 5.80 -5.41
CA ILE A 214 14.41 6.50 -4.12
C ILE A 214 14.20 8.00 -4.32
N GLN A 215 14.84 8.61 -5.31
CA GLN A 215 14.64 10.04 -5.63
C GLN A 215 13.21 10.36 -6.10
N ALA A 216 12.57 9.48 -6.87
CA ALA A 216 11.19 9.66 -7.29
C ALA A 216 10.22 9.60 -6.09
N LEU A 217 10.40 8.62 -5.21
CA LEU A 217 9.58 8.48 -4.01
C LEU A 217 9.82 9.63 -3.01
N TRP A 218 11.07 10.08 -2.83
CA TRP A 218 11.40 11.22 -1.97
C TRP A 218 10.73 12.52 -2.46
N LYS A 219 10.69 12.75 -3.78
CA LYS A 219 9.96 13.87 -4.38
C LYS A 219 8.45 13.80 -4.10
N TYR A 220 7.86 12.60 -4.16
CA TYR A 220 6.45 12.39 -3.84
C TYR A 220 6.15 12.65 -2.35
N LEU A 221 6.99 12.15 -1.44
CA LEU A 221 6.82 12.37 0.00
C LEU A 221 6.94 13.87 0.35
N ASN A 222 7.94 14.55 -0.21
CA ASN A 222 8.10 15.99 -0.03
C ASN A 222 6.91 16.80 -0.58
N SER A 223 6.37 16.49 -1.76
CA SER A 223 5.26 17.25 -2.32
C SER A 223 3.96 17.08 -1.52
N LYS A 224 3.68 15.88 -0.98
CA LYS A 224 2.56 15.68 -0.05
C LYS A 224 2.79 16.44 1.27
N MET A 225 4.00 16.46 1.81
CA MET A 225 4.33 17.20 3.03
C MET A 225 4.15 18.72 2.84
N THR A 226 4.64 19.29 1.73
CA THR A 226 4.41 20.71 1.39
C THR A 226 2.92 21.03 1.25
N LEU A 227 2.15 20.18 0.56
CA LEU A 227 0.70 20.37 0.40
C LEU A 227 -0.03 20.40 1.75
N VAL A 228 0.34 19.54 2.70
CA VAL A 228 -0.24 19.53 4.05
C VAL A 228 0.12 20.82 4.81
N LEU A 229 1.38 21.25 4.74
CA LEU A 229 1.83 22.51 5.37
C LEU A 229 1.11 23.73 4.79
N ASP A 230 0.95 23.80 3.46
CA ASP A 230 0.22 24.88 2.78
C ASP A 230 -1.27 24.88 3.16
N GLN A 231 -1.91 23.71 3.26
CA GLN A 231 -3.30 23.59 3.73
C GLN A 231 -3.46 23.99 5.20
N MET A 232 -2.51 23.63 6.06
CA MET A 232 -2.51 24.05 7.47
C MET A 232 -2.31 25.56 7.61
N LEU A 233 -1.39 26.14 6.83
CA LEU A 233 -1.14 27.59 6.80
C LEU A 233 -2.36 28.35 6.28
N ALA A 234 -2.98 27.89 5.20
CA ALA A 234 -4.20 28.50 4.64
C ALA A 234 -5.37 28.46 5.63
N ARG A 235 -5.57 27.33 6.32
CA ARG A 235 -6.58 27.21 7.40
C ARG A 235 -6.29 28.14 8.56
N TRP A 236 -5.04 28.27 8.99
CA TRP A 236 -4.63 29.17 10.08
C TRP A 236 -4.83 30.65 9.71
N LEU A 237 -4.45 31.06 8.49
CA LEU A 237 -4.69 32.40 7.97
C LEU A 237 -6.18 32.72 7.90
N SER A 238 -6.98 31.81 7.33
CA SER A 238 -8.45 31.96 7.26
C SER A 238 -9.10 32.09 8.64
N ALA A 239 -8.65 31.31 9.63
CA ALA A 239 -9.13 31.43 11.02
C ALA A 239 -8.72 32.77 11.67
N LYS A 240 -7.52 33.28 11.36
CA LYS A 240 -7.02 34.58 11.85
C LYS A 240 -7.79 35.76 11.25
N ASP A 241 -8.13 35.69 9.97
CA ASP A 241 -8.94 36.72 9.30
C ASP A 241 -10.39 36.72 9.81
N ALA A 242 -10.97 35.54 10.05
CA ALA A 242 -12.29 35.39 10.68
C ALA A 242 -12.33 36.00 12.10
N GLY A 243 -11.27 35.79 12.91
CA GLY A 243 -11.13 36.45 14.22
C GLY A 243 -10.93 37.97 14.14
N SER A 244 -10.28 38.45 13.08
CA SER A 244 -10.01 39.89 12.88
C SER A 244 -11.25 40.66 12.41
N GLY A 245 -12.15 40.03 11.64
CA GLY A 245 -13.39 40.63 11.16
C GLY A 245 -14.36 41.09 12.28
N CYS A 246 -14.30 40.47 13.46
CA CYS A 246 -15.16 40.84 14.59
C CYS A 246 -14.79 42.20 15.24
N ILE A 247 -13.58 42.71 15.01
CA ILE A 247 -13.08 43.92 15.67
C ILE A 247 -13.40 45.20 14.87
N THR A 248 -13.60 45.08 13.54
CA THR A 248 -13.76 46.23 12.64
C THR A 248 -15.19 46.82 12.62
N GLN A 249 -16.19 46.14 13.18
CA GLN A 249 -17.58 46.60 13.14
C GLN A 249 -17.99 47.52 14.32
N LYS A 250 -17.13 47.70 15.32
CA LYS A 250 -17.42 48.53 16.51
C LYS A 250 -16.78 49.93 16.51
N ARG A 251 -16.28 50.40 15.36
CA ARG A 251 -15.69 51.74 15.19
C ARG A 251 -16.36 52.53 14.05
N ARG A 252 -17.69 52.67 14.12
CA ARG A 252 -18.51 53.52 13.22
C ARG A 252 -19.49 54.42 13.99
N LEU A 253 -19.01 55.02 15.06
CA LEU A 253 -19.52 56.26 15.66
C LEU A 253 -18.27 57.12 15.96
N LEU A 254 -18.43 58.46 15.92
CA LEU A 254 -17.35 59.47 15.94
C LEU A 254 -16.59 59.63 14.60
N GLN A 255 -17.19 60.40 13.69
CA GLN A 255 -16.45 61.44 12.95
C GLN A 255 -16.64 62.77 13.71
N PRO A 256 -15.72 63.74 13.60
CA PRO A 256 -15.95 64.75 12.56
C PRO A 256 -14.70 65.24 11.78
N SER A 257 -14.98 65.67 10.54
CA SER A 257 -14.40 66.81 9.80
C SER A 257 -12.93 66.87 9.30
N SER A 258 -12.84 67.14 7.98
CA SER A 258 -11.82 67.92 7.23
C SER A 258 -10.50 67.25 6.81
N GLY A 259 -10.07 67.49 5.55
CA GLY A 259 -8.75 67.10 5.00
C GLY A 259 -8.70 66.73 3.51
N VAL A 260 -7.71 67.26 2.77
CA VAL A 260 -7.55 67.22 1.29
C VAL A 260 -6.04 67.40 0.93
N VAL A 261 -5.47 67.13 -0.26
CA VAL A 261 -6.08 66.88 -1.60
C VAL A 261 -5.81 65.47 -2.22
N PRO A 262 -4.63 65.10 -2.82
CA PRO A 262 -4.69 64.24 -4.02
C PRO A 262 -3.84 62.94 -4.03
N ALA A 263 -4.06 62.15 -5.08
CA ALA A 263 -3.31 60.95 -5.43
C ALA A 263 -1.88 61.22 -5.94
N ALA A 264 -1.00 60.22 -5.79
CA ALA A 264 0.31 60.18 -6.45
C ALA A 264 0.52 58.80 -7.13
N GLN A 265 0.87 58.82 -8.41
CA GLN A 265 1.27 57.63 -9.17
C GLN A 265 2.72 57.25 -8.82
N ALA A 266 3.00 55.96 -8.61
CA ALA A 266 4.36 55.44 -8.46
C ALA A 266 4.58 54.26 -9.42
N THR A 267 5.70 54.26 -10.13
CA THR A 267 5.93 53.43 -11.32
C THR A 267 6.49 52.03 -11.01
N SER A 268 6.15 51.05 -11.86
CA SER A 268 6.20 49.61 -11.58
C SER A 268 7.59 48.95 -11.53
N ARG A 269 8.71 49.70 -11.65
CA ARG A 269 10.07 49.12 -11.74
C ARG A 269 10.83 49.03 -10.41
N SER A 270 10.33 49.63 -9.32
CA SER A 270 10.97 49.57 -7.99
C SER A 270 10.65 48.26 -7.21
N CYS A 271 9.55 47.59 -7.52
CA CYS A 271 9.00 46.52 -6.68
C CYS A 271 9.78 45.18 -6.79
N GLN A 272 10.27 44.83 -7.99
CA GLN A 272 10.91 43.51 -8.23
C GLN A 272 12.26 43.35 -7.53
N ALA A 273 13.08 44.40 -7.45
CA ALA A 273 14.38 44.35 -6.78
C ALA A 273 14.24 44.13 -5.26
N LYS A 274 13.27 44.80 -4.61
CA LYS A 274 12.96 44.60 -3.19
C LYS A 274 12.42 43.19 -2.90
N LEU A 275 11.60 42.62 -3.78
CA LEU A 275 11.09 41.25 -3.61
C LEU A 275 12.21 40.19 -3.61
N HIS A 276 13.25 40.37 -4.43
CA HIS A 276 14.34 39.40 -4.52
C HIS A 276 15.25 39.43 -3.28
N ALA A 277 15.56 40.62 -2.76
CA ALA A 277 16.34 40.78 -1.52
C ALA A 277 15.60 40.17 -0.31
N LEU A 278 14.29 40.42 -0.19
CA LEU A 278 13.45 39.84 0.87
C LEU A 278 13.35 38.31 0.77
N ARG A 279 13.31 37.74 -0.45
CA ARG A 279 13.33 36.28 -0.64
C ARG A 279 14.64 35.63 -0.18
N VAL A 280 15.79 36.24 -0.44
CA VAL A 280 17.09 35.68 -0.01
C VAL A 280 17.23 35.71 1.51
N GLN A 281 16.79 36.80 2.17
CA GLN A 281 16.77 36.87 3.64
C GLN A 281 15.79 35.88 4.28
N ALA A 282 14.59 35.71 3.70
CA ALA A 282 13.61 34.73 4.19
C ALA A 282 14.11 33.28 4.04
N VAL A 283 14.84 32.94 2.98
CA VAL A 283 15.44 31.61 2.80
C VAL A 283 16.54 31.37 3.85
N ALA A 284 17.42 32.34 4.10
CA ALA A 284 18.47 32.21 5.13
C ALA A 284 17.88 31.98 6.55
N GLN A 285 16.84 32.74 6.92
CA GLN A 285 16.13 32.54 8.19
C GLN A 285 15.36 31.20 8.24
N SER A 286 14.92 30.66 7.09
CA SER A 286 14.29 29.34 7.05
C SER A 286 15.29 28.21 7.31
N THR A 287 16.55 28.34 6.87
CA THR A 287 17.59 27.33 7.10
C THR A 287 18.09 27.29 8.54
N GLU A 288 18.16 28.42 9.25
CA GLU A 288 18.49 28.45 10.68
C GLU A 288 17.34 27.86 11.52
N ASN A 289 16.08 28.19 11.20
CA ASN A 289 14.92 27.60 11.88
C ASN A 289 14.75 26.10 11.61
N ALA A 290 15.09 25.61 10.42
CA ALA A 290 15.01 24.18 10.08
C ALA A 290 15.93 23.31 10.94
N ALA A 291 17.10 23.83 11.36
CA ALA A 291 18.00 23.13 12.27
C ALA A 291 17.44 23.03 13.70
N GLY A 292 16.61 23.99 14.12
CA GLY A 292 15.91 23.98 15.41
C GLY A 292 14.61 23.16 15.44
N LEU A 293 14.05 22.79 14.28
CA LEU A 293 12.78 22.06 14.19
C LEU A 293 12.91 20.52 14.22
N ALA A 294 14.09 19.97 14.54
CA ALA A 294 14.20 18.65 15.17
C ALA A 294 13.72 18.70 16.64
N ALA A 295 12.57 19.32 16.87
CA ALA A 295 11.97 19.49 18.19
C ALA A 295 11.54 18.13 18.73
N ASP A 296 11.93 17.86 19.97
CA ASP A 296 11.63 16.62 20.68
C ASP A 296 10.11 16.41 20.81
N THR A 297 9.53 15.59 19.92
CA THR A 297 8.08 15.36 19.84
C THR A 297 7.48 14.76 21.11
N ARG A 298 8.33 14.27 22.04
CA ARG A 298 7.96 13.84 23.39
C ARG A 298 7.48 14.99 24.29
N HIS A 299 7.75 16.25 23.93
CA HIS A 299 7.39 17.45 24.69
C HIS A 299 6.33 18.34 24.01
N ALA A 300 5.70 17.88 22.92
CA ALA A 300 4.57 18.59 22.33
C ALA A 300 3.39 18.67 23.32
N PRO A 301 2.67 19.81 23.41
CA PRO A 301 1.51 19.92 24.30
C PRO A 301 0.46 18.88 23.91
N LYS A 302 0.00 18.10 24.89
CA LYS A 302 -0.98 17.03 24.67
C LYS A 302 -2.28 17.62 24.12
N ILE A 303 -2.78 17.04 23.03
CA ILE A 303 -4.11 17.37 22.50
C ILE A 303 -5.15 16.82 23.47
N ALA A 304 -6.02 17.70 23.98
CA ALA A 304 -7.12 17.33 24.85
C ALA A 304 -8.32 16.85 24.00
N PHE A 305 -8.48 15.54 23.89
CA PHE A 305 -9.67 14.92 23.31
C PHE A 305 -10.74 14.77 24.40
N HIS A 306 -11.99 15.16 24.08
CA HIS A 306 -13.10 15.15 25.05
C HIS A 306 -13.97 13.89 24.98
N GLY A 307 -14.02 13.20 23.84
CA GLY A 307 -14.94 12.10 23.57
C GLY A 307 -15.01 11.77 22.06
N VAL A 308 -16.01 11.00 21.65
CA VAL A 308 -16.28 10.63 20.25
C VAL A 308 -17.62 11.23 19.85
N HIS A 309 -17.60 12.53 19.52
CA HIS A 309 -18.78 13.37 19.25
C HIS A 309 -19.87 12.68 18.41
N HIS A 310 -19.48 11.92 17.38
CA HIS A 310 -20.41 11.10 16.61
C HIS A 310 -19.70 10.00 15.83
N ILE A 311 -20.45 8.98 15.43
CA ILE A 311 -20.06 8.01 14.40
C ILE A 311 -20.84 8.27 13.10
N GLY A 312 -20.15 8.19 11.97
CA GLY A 312 -20.78 8.29 10.64
C GLY A 312 -21.09 6.91 10.09
N ILE A 313 -22.35 6.66 9.71
CA ILE A 313 -22.81 5.41 9.11
C ILE A 313 -23.44 5.70 7.75
N LEU A 314 -22.97 4.98 6.73
CA LEU A 314 -23.51 5.08 5.37
C LEU A 314 -24.70 4.14 5.22
N CYS A 315 -25.79 4.66 4.66
CA CYS A 315 -26.98 3.88 4.36
C CYS A 315 -27.46 4.12 2.93
N LYS A 316 -28.09 3.11 2.34
CA LYS A 316 -28.70 3.18 1.01
C LYS A 316 -30.14 3.68 1.06
N ASP A 317 -30.84 3.38 2.15
CA ASP A 317 -32.27 3.65 2.34
C ASP A 317 -32.48 4.21 3.75
N LEU A 318 -32.80 5.50 3.84
CA LEU A 318 -32.98 6.18 5.13
C LEU A 318 -34.16 5.59 5.91
N GLN A 319 -35.26 5.22 5.24
CA GLN A 319 -36.45 4.74 5.94
C GLN A 319 -36.23 3.35 6.54
N LYS A 320 -35.56 2.45 5.81
CA LYS A 320 -35.14 1.14 6.37
C LYS A 320 -34.14 1.30 7.51
N SER A 321 -33.24 2.27 7.40
CA SER A 321 -32.27 2.56 8.46
C SER A 321 -32.97 3.12 9.70
N LEU A 322 -33.88 4.09 9.55
CA LEU A 322 -34.66 4.62 10.67
C LEU A 322 -35.52 3.55 11.33
N HIS A 323 -36.18 2.67 10.57
CA HIS A 323 -36.87 1.52 11.15
C HIS A 323 -35.93 0.65 12.02
N PHE A 324 -34.72 0.37 11.54
CA PHE A 324 -33.74 -0.41 12.30
C PHE A 324 -33.24 0.33 13.55
N TYR A 325 -32.77 1.57 13.41
CA TYR A 325 -32.15 2.29 14.52
C TYR A 325 -33.16 2.87 15.52
N GLN A 326 -34.35 3.28 15.07
CA GLN A 326 -35.40 3.81 15.96
C GLN A 326 -36.30 2.70 16.49
N ASP A 327 -36.89 1.86 15.64
CA ASP A 327 -37.93 0.92 16.10
C ASP A 327 -37.33 -0.35 16.71
N ILE A 328 -36.24 -0.89 16.15
CA ILE A 328 -35.57 -2.09 16.69
C ILE A 328 -34.61 -1.70 17.82
N LEU A 329 -33.67 -0.78 17.59
CA LEU A 329 -32.69 -0.40 18.63
C LEU A 329 -33.27 0.56 19.69
N GLY A 330 -34.31 1.33 19.38
CA GLY A 330 -34.91 2.29 20.32
C GLY A 330 -34.15 3.60 20.45
N LEU A 331 -33.43 4.06 19.41
CA LEU A 331 -32.69 5.32 19.45
C LEU A 331 -33.59 6.51 19.12
N ASP A 332 -33.50 7.56 19.94
CA ASP A 332 -34.22 8.81 19.73
C ASP A 332 -33.61 9.64 18.59
N MET A 333 -34.47 10.33 17.83
CA MET A 333 -34.04 11.26 16.79
C MET A 333 -33.48 12.54 17.41
N ASN A 334 -32.33 12.99 16.91
CA ASN A 334 -31.83 14.34 17.18
C ASN A 334 -32.37 15.32 16.11
N PRO A 335 -33.20 16.32 16.48
CA PRO A 335 -33.74 17.30 15.53
C PRO A 335 -32.69 18.32 15.03
N ASP A 336 -31.53 18.45 15.68
CA ASP A 336 -30.55 19.51 15.42
C ASP A 336 -29.67 19.26 14.17
N ARG A 337 -29.96 18.22 13.37
CA ARG A 337 -29.25 17.98 12.10
C ARG A 337 -29.43 19.19 11.17
N PRO A 338 -28.35 19.86 10.72
CA PRO A 338 -28.43 21.02 9.85
C PRO A 338 -28.71 20.60 8.40
N ASN A 339 -29.97 20.21 8.16
CA ASN A 339 -30.44 19.69 6.88
C ASN A 339 -30.27 20.69 5.72
N ASP A 340 -30.22 21.98 6.02
CA ASP A 340 -29.96 23.08 5.08
C ASP A 340 -28.51 23.13 4.57
N LYS A 341 -27.56 22.55 5.32
CA LYS A 341 -26.11 22.62 5.02
C LYS A 341 -25.52 21.32 4.51
N LEU A 342 -26.24 20.20 4.64
CA LEU A 342 -25.77 18.88 4.23
C LEU A 342 -26.40 18.51 2.87
N PRO A 343 -25.61 18.33 1.79
CA PRO A 343 -26.12 18.09 0.43
C PRO A 343 -26.56 16.64 0.21
N TYR A 344 -27.12 15.99 1.23
CA TYR A 344 -27.57 14.60 1.23
C TYR A 344 -28.61 14.36 2.33
N ASP A 345 -29.54 13.44 2.06
CA ASP A 345 -30.50 12.96 3.05
C ASP A 345 -29.80 12.20 4.17
N GLY A 346 -30.41 12.18 5.35
CA GLY A 346 -29.82 11.54 6.52
C GLY A 346 -30.55 11.90 7.80
N ALA A 347 -30.05 11.36 8.91
CA ALA A 347 -30.60 11.57 10.24
C ALA A 347 -29.49 11.59 11.28
N TRP A 348 -29.72 12.30 12.38
CA TRP A 348 -28.92 12.20 13.59
C TRP A 348 -29.73 11.47 14.65
N LEU A 349 -29.13 10.53 15.35
CA LEU A 349 -29.76 9.72 16.38
C LEU A 349 -28.91 9.77 17.65
N TRP A 350 -29.53 9.86 18.82
CA TRP A 350 -28.82 9.93 20.09
C TRP A 350 -28.35 8.55 20.56
N ILE A 351 -27.11 8.49 21.06
CA ILE A 351 -26.52 7.34 21.76
C ILE A 351 -25.91 7.83 23.08
N GLY A 352 -26.77 8.17 24.04
CA GLY A 352 -26.36 8.90 25.24
C GLY A 352 -25.97 10.35 24.88
N PRO A 353 -24.79 10.84 25.27
CA PRO A 353 -24.34 12.19 24.93
C PRO A 353 -23.79 12.33 23.49
N GLU A 354 -23.45 11.21 22.84
CA GLU A 354 -22.89 11.19 21.48
C GLU A 354 -23.98 10.85 20.44
N MET A 355 -23.63 10.86 19.15
CA MET A 355 -24.61 10.65 18.06
C MET A 355 -24.20 9.60 17.01
N ILE A 356 -25.21 8.99 16.37
CA ILE A 356 -25.07 8.30 15.08
C ILE A 356 -25.54 9.25 13.99
N HIS A 357 -24.68 9.51 13.00
CA HIS A 357 -25.01 10.25 11.79
C HIS A 357 -25.24 9.27 10.64
N LEU A 358 -26.52 8.98 10.35
CA LEU A 358 -26.94 8.27 9.15
C LEU A 358 -26.82 9.20 7.94
N MET A 359 -26.12 8.74 6.91
CA MET A 359 -25.88 9.50 5.68
C MET A 359 -26.32 8.67 4.46
N VAL A 360 -27.24 9.21 3.65
CA VAL A 360 -27.65 8.60 2.38
C VAL A 360 -26.62 8.95 1.32
N LEU A 361 -25.58 8.12 1.23
CA LEU A 361 -24.44 8.31 0.33
C LEU A 361 -23.98 6.95 -0.22
N PRO A 362 -23.32 6.91 -1.39
CA PRO A 362 -22.76 5.67 -1.92
C PRO A 362 -21.76 5.04 -0.94
N ASN A 363 -22.03 3.81 -0.49
CA ASN A 363 -21.11 3.05 0.35
C ASN A 363 -19.93 2.53 -0.51
N PRO A 364 -18.67 2.92 -0.22
CA PRO A 364 -17.50 2.44 -0.96
C PRO A 364 -17.01 1.06 -0.47
N ASP A 365 -17.46 0.58 0.69
CA ASP A 365 -17.05 -0.73 1.21
C ASP A 365 -17.89 -1.85 0.60
N PRO A 366 -17.31 -3.04 0.36
CA PRO A 366 -18.04 -4.21 -0.12
C PRO A 366 -19.09 -4.66 0.90
N MET A 367 -20.22 -5.14 0.41
CA MET A 367 -21.34 -5.65 1.23
C MET A 367 -21.24 -7.18 1.41
N ASP A 368 -20.54 -7.84 0.50
CA ASP A 368 -20.23 -9.26 0.47
C ASP A 368 -18.81 -9.54 0.99
N GLY A 369 -18.52 -10.81 1.28
CA GLY A 369 -17.20 -11.25 1.76
C GLY A 369 -16.79 -10.75 3.16
N ARG A 370 -17.69 -10.04 3.87
CA ARG A 370 -17.48 -9.58 5.25
C ARG A 370 -17.21 -10.75 6.21
N PRO A 371 -16.40 -10.58 7.27
CA PRO A 371 -16.21 -11.59 8.30
C PRO A 371 -17.52 -12.02 8.97
N GLU A 372 -17.69 -13.33 9.16
CA GLU A 372 -18.87 -13.93 9.83
C GLU A 372 -19.08 -13.38 11.24
N HIS A 373 -18.00 -13.21 12.01
CA HIS A 373 -18.05 -12.63 13.36
C HIS A 373 -17.69 -11.14 13.30
N GLY A 374 -18.61 -10.28 13.74
CA GLY A 374 -18.50 -8.82 13.61
C GLY A 374 -17.27 -8.22 14.30
N GLY A 375 -16.78 -8.84 15.39
CA GLY A 375 -15.56 -8.41 16.08
C GLY A 375 -14.26 -8.64 15.29
N ARG A 376 -14.33 -9.17 14.06
CA ARG A 376 -13.23 -9.23 13.09
C ARG A 376 -13.40 -8.27 11.90
N ASP A 377 -14.51 -7.52 11.87
CA ASP A 377 -14.85 -6.53 10.86
C ASP A 377 -14.68 -5.12 11.45
N ARG A 378 -14.80 -4.09 10.60
CA ARG A 378 -14.92 -2.70 11.06
C ARG A 378 -16.28 -2.53 11.73
N HIS A 379 -16.27 -2.09 13.00
CA HIS A 379 -17.48 -1.92 13.79
C HIS A 379 -17.44 -0.62 14.60
N ALA A 380 -18.61 -0.06 14.87
CA ALA A 380 -18.78 0.94 15.93
C ALA A 380 -19.17 0.22 17.23
N CYS A 381 -18.55 0.60 18.34
CA CYS A 381 -18.80 0.03 19.66
C CYS A 381 -19.68 0.97 20.48
N LEU A 382 -20.80 0.46 21.00
CA LEU A 382 -21.78 1.19 21.79
C LEU A 382 -21.85 0.60 23.20
N GLY A 383 -21.72 1.45 24.22
CA GLY A 383 -21.98 1.06 25.60
C GLY A 383 -23.49 0.93 25.86
N VAL A 384 -23.92 -0.18 26.44
CA VAL A 384 -25.31 -0.41 26.86
C VAL A 384 -25.38 -0.78 28.34
N ALA A 385 -26.48 -0.44 29.01
CA ALA A 385 -26.68 -0.80 30.42
C ALA A 385 -26.89 -2.32 30.62
N SER A 386 -27.53 -2.98 29.64
CA SER A 386 -27.52 -4.44 29.49
C SER A 386 -27.74 -4.85 28.04
N ILE A 387 -27.15 -5.97 27.62
CA ILE A 387 -27.40 -6.58 26.31
C ILE A 387 -28.70 -7.39 26.26
N GLN A 388 -29.26 -7.83 27.39
CA GLN A 388 -30.42 -8.75 27.40
C GLN A 388 -31.68 -8.15 26.74
N PRO A 389 -32.11 -6.90 27.02
CA PRO A 389 -33.27 -6.31 26.35
C PRO A 389 -33.02 -6.08 24.85
N LEU A 390 -31.77 -5.79 24.48
CA LEU A 390 -31.37 -5.62 23.08
C LEU A 390 -31.44 -6.95 22.32
N GLN A 391 -30.95 -8.05 22.90
CA GLN A 391 -31.07 -9.40 22.33
C GLN A 391 -32.54 -9.75 22.04
N GLN A 392 -33.44 -9.51 23.00
CA GLN A 392 -34.87 -9.75 22.82
C GLN A 392 -35.48 -8.97 21.63
N ARG A 393 -35.05 -7.73 21.40
CA ARG A 393 -35.50 -6.94 20.24
C ARG A 393 -34.90 -7.44 18.92
N LEU A 394 -33.62 -7.82 18.92
CA LEU A 394 -32.96 -8.41 17.75
C LEU A 394 -33.61 -9.76 17.37
N ASP A 395 -33.90 -10.62 18.36
CA ASP A 395 -34.61 -11.88 18.18
C ASP A 395 -36.02 -11.66 17.58
N ALA A 396 -36.79 -10.72 18.15
CA ALA A 396 -38.13 -10.37 17.67
C ALA A 396 -38.13 -9.82 16.23
N ALA A 397 -37.08 -9.08 15.86
CA ALA A 397 -36.88 -8.56 14.51
C ALA A 397 -36.12 -9.53 13.57
N GLN A 398 -35.80 -10.75 14.04
CA GLN A 398 -35.03 -11.76 13.31
C GLN A 398 -33.64 -11.29 12.81
N VAL A 399 -33.01 -10.35 13.54
CA VAL A 399 -31.68 -9.81 13.23
C VAL A 399 -30.61 -10.73 13.84
N PRO A 400 -29.76 -11.39 13.03
CA PRO A 400 -28.75 -12.29 13.55
C PRO A 400 -27.64 -11.53 14.28
N TYR A 401 -27.25 -12.04 15.45
CA TYR A 401 -26.14 -11.52 16.25
C TYR A 401 -25.20 -12.63 16.71
N THR A 402 -23.97 -12.25 17.09
CA THR A 402 -22.94 -13.16 17.61
C THR A 402 -22.40 -12.65 18.94
N ALA A 403 -22.21 -13.53 19.93
CA ALA A 403 -21.62 -13.16 21.21
C ALA A 403 -20.09 -12.95 21.09
N SER A 404 -19.52 -12.15 21.99
CA SER A 404 -18.08 -11.92 22.04
C SER A 404 -17.29 -13.17 22.42
N LYS A 405 -16.20 -13.42 21.68
CA LYS A 405 -15.26 -14.52 21.93
C LYS A 405 -14.26 -14.24 23.05
N SER A 406 -14.24 -13.02 23.62
CA SER A 406 -13.36 -12.63 24.72
C SER A 406 -13.97 -12.88 26.11
N GLY A 407 -15.21 -13.36 26.20
CA GLY A 407 -15.92 -13.55 27.48
C GLY A 407 -16.50 -12.27 28.08
N ARG A 408 -16.31 -11.09 27.45
CA ARG A 408 -17.07 -9.88 27.79
C ARG A 408 -18.54 -10.07 27.46
N ALA A 409 -19.43 -9.47 28.26
CA ALA A 409 -20.84 -9.32 27.93
C ALA A 409 -20.98 -8.30 26.78
N ALA A 410 -20.83 -8.79 25.55
CA ALA A 410 -20.94 -8.00 24.33
C ALA A 410 -21.46 -8.86 23.18
N ILE A 411 -22.20 -8.23 22.27
CA ILE A 411 -22.77 -8.84 21.07
C ILE A 411 -22.42 -8.00 19.83
N PHE A 412 -22.32 -8.67 18.69
CA PHE A 412 -22.07 -8.07 17.38
C PHE A 412 -23.20 -8.42 16.42
N PHE A 413 -23.77 -7.42 15.77
CA PHE A 413 -24.84 -7.58 14.78
C PHE A 413 -24.66 -6.57 13.63
N ARG A 414 -25.50 -6.67 12.60
CA ARG A 414 -25.42 -5.84 11.39
C ARG A 414 -26.72 -5.07 11.15
N ASP A 415 -26.58 -3.86 10.64
CA ASP A 415 -27.69 -3.05 10.14
C ASP A 415 -28.12 -3.49 8.71
N PRO A 416 -29.17 -2.89 8.11
CA PRO A 416 -29.64 -3.25 6.77
C PRO A 416 -28.58 -3.10 5.67
N ASP A 417 -27.60 -2.20 5.88
CA ASP A 417 -26.49 -1.92 4.97
C ASP A 417 -25.17 -2.60 5.43
N GLN A 418 -25.28 -3.69 6.20
CA GLN A 418 -24.17 -4.55 6.66
C GLN A 418 -23.11 -3.88 7.54
N ASN A 419 -23.34 -2.65 8.01
CA ASN A 419 -22.48 -1.99 8.99
C ASN A 419 -22.54 -2.75 10.32
N VAL A 420 -21.39 -2.99 10.95
CA VAL A 420 -21.33 -3.76 12.21
C VAL A 420 -21.46 -2.84 13.41
N LEU A 421 -22.34 -3.22 14.33
CA LEU A 421 -22.44 -2.65 15.66
C LEU A 421 -21.97 -3.69 16.68
N GLU A 422 -21.01 -3.32 17.54
CA GLU A 422 -20.77 -4.00 18.81
C GLU A 422 -21.58 -3.28 19.88
N CYS A 423 -22.37 -4.00 20.67
CA CYS A 423 -22.93 -3.49 21.92
C CYS A 423 -22.29 -4.23 23.09
N VAL A 424 -21.68 -3.48 24.02
CA VAL A 424 -21.00 -4.01 25.21
C VAL A 424 -21.68 -3.50 26.47
N GLU A 425 -21.87 -4.38 27.46
CA GLU A 425 -22.33 -3.95 28.79
C GLU A 425 -21.26 -3.09 29.45
N ALA A 426 -21.58 -1.82 29.66
CA ALA A 426 -20.65 -0.80 30.12
C ALA A 426 -21.33 0.15 31.12
N GLN A 427 -20.53 0.72 32.03
CA GLN A 427 -20.98 1.84 32.84
C GLN A 427 -20.98 3.12 31.97
N PRO A 428 -21.82 4.15 32.27
CA PRO A 428 -22.05 5.30 31.38
C PRO A 428 -20.86 6.24 31.05
N TRP A 429 -19.62 5.81 31.33
CA TRP A 429 -18.39 6.58 31.15
C TRP A 429 -17.17 5.67 30.83
N ARG A 430 -17.38 4.50 30.22
CA ARG A 430 -16.30 3.58 29.77
C ARG A 430 -16.59 2.93 28.42
#